data_AF-A0A1S8TT61-F1
#
_entry.id   AF-A0A1S8TT61-F1
#
_cell.length_a   1.000
_cell.length_b   1.000
_cell.length_c   1.000
_cell.angle_alpha   90.00
_cell.angle_beta   90.00
_cell.angle_gamma   90.00
#
_symmetry.space_group_name_H-M   'P 1'
#
loop_
_entity.id
_entity.type
_entity.pdbx_description
1 polymer ?
#
loop_
_entity_poly.entity_id
_entity_poly.type
_entity_poly.pdbx_seq_one_letter_code
_entity_poly.pdbx_strand_id
1 'polypeptide(L)'
;MKKSIIAVGAGAFIVITSLLCMNPDGKMYQKQKHFDTVNDVLMQLENNKLEVVDKNGQLHMTNEFEECLSKRKRLTFSEINFEKIEIEKIEELDDKEKNSIIDDYNKLQKRLALPYKPEKVEPVRLDIKGSQPQYNDYVPKPIEYSIDLVMVDEGEGMVIDYYVEHNNENGKARKEGKGLANAED
;
A
#
# COMPACT_ATOMS: atom_id res chain seq x y z
N MET A 1 24.68 13.26 46.82
CA MET A 1 23.49 13.61 46.00
C MET A 1 23.92 13.78 44.55
N LYS A 2 23.63 12.83 43.64
CA LYS A 2 23.54 13.05 42.18
C LYS A 2 22.85 11.86 41.50
N LYS A 3 21.54 11.95 41.24
CA LYS A 3 20.80 11.11 40.27
C LYS A 3 19.53 11.84 39.82
N SER A 4 19.57 12.56 38.70
CA SER A 4 18.36 12.98 37.95
C SER A 4 18.71 13.88 36.73
N ILE A 5 19.21 13.33 35.62
CA ILE A 5 19.31 14.06 34.33
C ILE A 5 18.81 13.22 33.13
N ILE A 6 18.24 12.03 33.31
CA ILE A 6 17.90 11.14 32.17
C ILE A 6 16.40 11.17 31.77
N ALA A 7 15.52 11.80 32.55
CA ALA A 7 14.07 11.71 32.31
C ALA A 7 13.51 12.71 31.26
N VAL A 8 14.24 13.78 30.91
CA VAL A 8 13.70 14.86 30.06
C VAL A 8 13.83 14.56 28.55
N GLY A 9 14.82 13.75 28.15
CA GLY A 9 15.07 13.45 26.73
C GLY A 9 14.05 12.48 26.11
N ALA A 10 13.56 11.49 26.86
CA ALA A 10 12.61 10.51 26.35
C ALA A 10 11.22 11.12 26.11
N GLY A 11 10.78 12.05 26.97
CA GLY A 11 9.49 12.73 26.83
C GLY A 11 9.44 13.64 25.60
N ALA A 12 10.51 14.41 25.34
CA ALA A 12 10.57 15.31 24.19
C ALA A 12 10.59 14.56 22.85
N PHE A 13 11.22 13.39 22.79
CA PHE A 13 11.31 12.60 21.56
C PHE A 13 9.97 11.96 21.17
N ILE A 14 9.18 11.49 22.15
CA ILE A 14 7.83 10.93 21.92
C ILE A 14 6.87 12.02 21.42
N VAL A 15 6.94 13.23 21.99
CA VAL A 15 6.08 14.34 21.58
C VAL A 15 6.38 14.78 20.15
N ILE A 16 7.67 14.92 19.77
CA ILE A 16 8.05 15.35 18.42
C ILE A 16 7.69 14.29 17.36
N THR A 17 7.85 12.99 17.66
CA THR A 17 7.43 11.93 16.73
C THR A 17 5.91 11.86 16.58
N SER A 18 5.14 12.06 17.66
CA SER A 18 3.67 12.11 17.56
C SER A 18 3.16 13.31 16.75
N LEU A 19 3.84 14.46 16.82
CA LEU A 19 3.49 15.65 16.03
C LEU A 19 3.82 15.51 14.55
N LEU A 20 4.88 14.76 14.20
CA LEU A 20 5.26 14.51 12.80
C LEU A 20 4.36 13.46 12.11
N CYS A 21 3.67 12.63 12.88
CA CYS A 21 2.68 11.67 12.36
C CYS A 21 1.25 12.25 12.26
N MET A 22 1.08 13.54 12.56
CA MET A 22 -0.20 14.22 12.44
C MET A 22 -0.28 14.92 11.09
N ASN A 23 -1.25 14.49 10.26
CA ASN A 23 -1.75 15.29 9.14
C ASN A 23 -2.20 16.68 9.66
N PRO A 24 -2.33 17.69 8.78
CA PRO A 24 -2.65 19.07 9.18
C PRO A 24 -3.89 19.22 10.08
N ASP A 25 -4.81 18.23 10.08
CA ASP A 25 -6.01 18.18 10.91
C ASP A 25 -5.86 17.44 12.26
N GLY A 26 -4.65 17.03 12.65
CA GLY A 26 -4.35 16.53 14.00
C GLY A 26 -4.97 15.18 14.39
N LYS A 27 -5.62 14.47 13.45
CA LYS A 27 -6.20 13.14 13.70
C LYS A 27 -5.38 12.07 12.97
N MET A 28 -4.83 11.14 13.73
CA MET A 28 -4.32 9.89 13.18
C MET A 28 -5.51 9.10 12.65
N TYR A 29 -5.41 8.59 11.42
CA TYR A 29 -6.47 7.77 10.84
C TYR A 29 -6.82 6.59 11.74
N GLN A 30 -8.10 6.43 12.07
CA GLN A 30 -8.62 5.29 12.82
C GLN A 30 -9.49 4.44 11.89
N LYS A 31 -9.15 3.15 11.79
CA LYS A 31 -9.86 2.19 10.95
C LYS A 31 -11.32 2.09 11.37
N GLN A 32 -12.24 2.16 10.42
CA GLN A 32 -13.68 2.08 10.65
C GLN A 32 -14.30 0.82 10.05
N LYS A 33 -13.62 0.18 9.08
CA LYS A 33 -14.09 -1.04 8.42
C LYS A 33 -13.26 -2.24 8.85
N HIS A 34 -13.92 -3.39 8.96
CA HIS A 34 -13.28 -4.68 9.13
C HIS A 34 -13.47 -5.49 7.85
N PHE A 35 -12.41 -6.13 7.39
CA PHE A 35 -12.43 -6.99 6.21
C PHE A 35 -12.01 -8.40 6.62
N ASP A 36 -12.94 -9.35 6.55
CA ASP A 36 -12.69 -10.72 7.00
C ASP A 36 -11.82 -11.48 5.98
N THR A 37 -11.90 -11.10 4.70
CA THR A 37 -11.26 -11.82 3.60
C THR A 37 -10.53 -10.88 2.63
N VAL A 38 -9.64 -11.47 1.83
CA VAL A 38 -9.01 -10.77 0.69
C VAL A 38 -10.06 -10.24 -0.26
N ASN A 39 -11.12 -11.01 -0.55
CA ASN A 39 -12.17 -10.61 -1.47
C ASN A 39 -12.92 -9.36 -1.01
N ASP A 40 -13.13 -9.18 0.30
CA ASP A 40 -13.78 -7.97 0.81
C ASP A 40 -12.97 -6.72 0.47
N VAL A 41 -11.63 -6.82 0.59
CA VAL A 41 -10.73 -5.74 0.22
C VAL A 41 -10.74 -5.50 -1.29
N LEU A 42 -10.70 -6.57 -2.10
CA LEU A 42 -10.73 -6.44 -3.57
C LEU A 42 -12.04 -5.81 -4.06
N MET A 43 -13.19 -6.21 -3.51
CA MET A 43 -14.47 -5.57 -3.81
C MET A 43 -14.47 -4.10 -3.44
N GLN A 44 -13.84 -3.72 -2.33
CA GLN A 44 -13.72 -2.32 -1.92
C GLN A 44 -12.87 -1.53 -2.93
N LEU A 45 -11.78 -2.10 -3.46
CA LEU A 45 -10.95 -1.46 -4.49
C LEU A 45 -11.70 -1.25 -5.81
N GLU A 46 -12.46 -2.26 -6.27
CA GLU A 46 -13.16 -2.22 -7.56
C GLU A 46 -14.38 -1.27 -7.55
N ASN A 47 -15.11 -1.23 -6.43
CA ASN A 47 -16.36 -0.48 -6.34
C ASN A 47 -16.19 0.99 -5.98
N ASN A 48 -15.00 1.42 -5.58
CA ASN A 48 -14.76 2.78 -5.10
C ASN A 48 -13.64 3.46 -5.90
N LYS A 49 -13.60 4.80 -5.84
CA LYS A 49 -12.44 5.54 -6.28
C LYS A 49 -11.32 5.36 -5.26
N LEU A 50 -10.08 5.19 -5.73
CA LEU A 50 -8.91 5.09 -4.87
C LEU A 50 -8.34 6.48 -4.57
N GLU A 51 -8.32 7.35 -5.58
CA GLU A 51 -7.83 8.72 -5.47
C GLU A 51 -8.81 9.72 -6.05
N VAL A 52 -8.81 10.94 -5.51
CA VAL A 52 -9.62 12.06 -5.98
C VAL A 52 -8.80 13.34 -6.01
N VAL A 53 -9.11 14.21 -6.97
CA VAL A 53 -8.54 15.55 -7.04
C VAL A 53 -9.49 16.52 -6.36
N ASP A 54 -9.00 17.27 -5.38
CA ASP A 54 -9.79 18.27 -4.66
C ASP A 54 -9.99 19.55 -5.48
N LYS A 55 -10.78 20.47 -4.94
CA LYS A 55 -11.08 21.78 -5.56
C LYS A 55 -9.85 22.67 -5.81
N ASN A 56 -8.73 22.41 -5.13
CA ASN A 56 -7.47 23.13 -5.29
C ASN A 56 -6.54 22.42 -6.28
N GLY A 57 -6.99 21.32 -6.90
CA GLY A 57 -6.18 20.49 -7.77
C GLY A 57 -5.23 19.57 -7.02
N GLN A 58 -5.38 19.36 -5.70
CA GLN A 58 -4.51 18.44 -4.97
C GLN A 58 -5.08 17.02 -4.99
N LEU A 59 -4.21 16.04 -5.18
CA LEU A 59 -4.56 14.63 -5.21
C LEU A 59 -4.52 14.04 -3.81
N HIS A 60 -5.60 13.34 -3.43
CA HIS A 60 -5.73 12.68 -2.14
C HIS A 60 -6.30 11.28 -2.31
N MET A 61 -5.84 10.33 -1.49
CA MET A 61 -6.48 9.02 -1.37
C MET A 61 -7.86 9.18 -0.74
N THR A 62 -8.83 8.37 -1.18
CA THR A 62 -10.15 8.33 -0.57
C THR A 62 -10.11 7.60 0.78
N ASN A 63 -11.01 7.96 1.69
CA ASN A 63 -11.15 7.23 2.96
C ASN A 63 -11.44 5.74 2.71
N GLU A 64 -12.24 5.46 1.69
CA GLU A 64 -12.57 4.11 1.22
C GLU A 64 -11.34 3.27 0.89
N PHE A 65 -10.33 3.89 0.28
CA PHE A 65 -9.08 3.22 -0.07
C PHE A 65 -8.12 3.16 1.11
N GLU A 66 -8.05 4.21 1.93
CA GLU A 66 -7.25 4.19 3.17
C GLU A 66 -7.66 3.06 4.12
N GLU A 67 -8.95 2.67 4.15
CA GLU A 67 -9.45 1.55 4.96
C GLU A 67 -8.77 0.23 4.55
N CYS A 68 -8.47 0.06 3.26
CA CYS A 68 -7.81 -1.11 2.71
C CYS A 68 -6.31 -1.18 3.02
N LEU A 69 -5.68 -0.08 3.44
CA LEU A 69 -4.24 -0.01 3.65
C LEU A 69 -3.85 -0.41 5.07
N SER A 70 -2.69 -1.03 5.21
CA SER A 70 -2.07 -1.28 6.51
C SER A 70 -1.77 0.01 7.25
N LYS A 71 -1.65 -0.07 8.59
CA LYS A 71 -1.26 1.09 9.42
C LYS A 71 0.03 1.75 8.91
N ARG A 72 0.98 0.94 8.45
CA ARG A 72 2.25 1.42 7.89
C ARG A 72 2.03 2.16 6.57
N LYS A 73 1.26 1.59 5.63
CA LYS A 73 1.05 2.20 4.31
C LYS A 73 0.28 3.51 4.38
N ARG A 74 -0.61 3.68 5.34
CA ARG A 74 -1.27 4.97 5.63
C ARG A 74 -0.27 6.07 6.04
N LEU A 75 0.85 5.70 6.68
CA LEU A 75 1.88 6.64 7.12
C LEU A 75 2.90 6.98 6.02
N THR A 76 3.06 6.10 5.03
CA THR A 76 4.11 6.23 3.99
C THR A 76 3.58 6.53 2.60
N PHE A 77 2.26 6.69 2.44
CA PHE A 77 1.56 6.74 1.15
C PHE A 77 1.62 5.38 0.41
N SER A 78 0.61 5.11 -0.43
CA SER A 78 0.44 3.79 -1.05
C SER A 78 1.24 3.60 -2.35
N GLU A 79 1.64 4.70 -2.99
CA GLU A 79 2.20 4.78 -4.35
C GLU A 79 1.26 4.26 -5.46
N ILE A 80 0.00 3.91 -5.14
CA ILE A 80 -1.02 3.54 -6.13
C ILE A 80 -1.49 4.81 -6.84
N ASN A 81 -1.24 4.93 -8.15
CA ASN A 81 -1.61 6.12 -8.92
C ASN A 81 -2.77 5.85 -9.89
N PHE A 82 -3.90 5.42 -9.32
CA PHE A 82 -5.13 5.17 -10.05
C PHE A 82 -6.28 5.91 -9.39
N GLU A 83 -7.10 6.61 -10.19
CA GLU A 83 -8.39 7.11 -9.71
C GLU A 83 -9.32 5.95 -9.39
N LYS A 84 -9.32 4.93 -10.25
CA LYS A 84 -10.15 3.74 -10.16
C LYS A 84 -9.47 2.58 -10.88
N ILE A 85 -9.73 1.37 -10.39
CA ILE A 85 -9.34 0.13 -11.04
C ILE A 85 -10.58 -0.74 -11.33
N GLU A 86 -10.49 -1.54 -12.38
CA GLU A 86 -11.39 -2.64 -12.69
C GLU A 86 -10.56 -3.93 -12.65
N ILE A 87 -10.98 -4.92 -11.88
CA ILE A 87 -10.25 -6.17 -11.72
C ILE A 87 -10.70 -7.12 -12.83
N GLU A 88 -9.85 -7.35 -13.83
CA GLU A 88 -10.18 -8.25 -14.93
C GLU A 88 -9.99 -9.70 -14.54
N LYS A 89 -8.96 -9.97 -13.72
CA LYS A 89 -8.61 -11.33 -13.31
C LYS A 89 -7.84 -11.32 -11.99
N ILE A 90 -8.17 -12.28 -11.13
CA ILE A 90 -7.34 -12.67 -9.99
C ILE A 90 -6.54 -13.90 -10.43
N GLU A 91 -5.22 -13.82 -10.43
CA GLU A 91 -4.38 -14.93 -10.88
C GLU A 91 -4.27 -16.04 -9.82
N GLU A 92 -4.36 -17.29 -10.26
CA GLU A 92 -4.02 -18.43 -9.42
C GLU A 92 -2.49 -18.61 -9.41
N LEU A 93 -1.86 -18.20 -8.32
CA LEU A 93 -0.41 -18.23 -8.16
C LEU A 93 0.09 -19.62 -7.75
N ASP A 94 1.16 -20.09 -8.40
CA ASP A 94 1.90 -21.25 -7.94
C ASP A 94 2.79 -20.93 -6.72
N ASP A 95 3.34 -21.96 -6.06
CA ASP A 95 4.18 -21.76 -4.87
C ASP A 95 5.45 -20.93 -5.15
N LYS A 96 6.00 -21.02 -6.36
CA LYS A 96 7.20 -20.25 -6.74
C LYS A 96 6.86 -18.78 -6.89
N GLU A 97 5.73 -18.46 -7.50
CA GLU A 97 5.25 -17.09 -7.66
C GLU A 97 4.88 -16.46 -6.32
N LYS A 98 4.14 -17.19 -5.47
CA LYS A 98 3.83 -16.75 -4.09
C LYS A 98 5.10 -16.41 -3.31
N ASN A 99 6.09 -17.32 -3.35
CA ASN A 99 7.37 -17.10 -2.67
C ASN A 99 8.13 -15.90 -3.24
N SER A 100 8.09 -15.68 -4.55
CA SER A 100 8.72 -14.52 -5.18
C SER A 100 8.14 -13.20 -4.67
N ILE A 101 6.82 -13.09 -4.59
CA ILE A 101 6.13 -11.88 -4.09
C ILE A 101 6.46 -11.67 -2.61
N ILE A 102 6.40 -12.73 -1.80
CA ILE A 102 6.72 -12.69 -0.37
C ILE A 102 8.18 -12.29 -0.13
N ASP A 103 9.12 -12.78 -0.94
CA ASP A 103 10.53 -12.43 -0.82
C ASP A 103 10.78 -10.95 -1.10
N ASP A 104 10.14 -10.40 -2.13
CA ASP A 104 10.27 -8.97 -2.45
C ASP A 104 9.64 -8.08 -1.37
N TYR A 105 8.48 -8.48 -0.85
CA TYR A 105 7.87 -7.87 0.33
C TYR A 105 8.80 -7.90 1.56
N ASN A 106 9.40 -9.05 1.87
CA ASN A 106 10.33 -9.19 3.00
C ASN A 106 11.60 -8.33 2.84
N LYS A 107 12.11 -8.18 1.61
CA LYS A 107 13.24 -7.26 1.33
C LYS A 107 12.84 -5.81 1.57
N LEU A 108 11.61 -5.41 1.22
CA LEU A 108 11.11 -4.08 1.52
C LEU A 108 10.99 -3.86 3.03
N GLN A 109 10.39 -4.81 3.76
CA GLN A 109 10.25 -4.72 5.22
C GLN A 109 11.60 -4.53 5.93
N LYS A 110 12.62 -5.32 5.54
CA LYS A 110 13.98 -5.21 6.10
C LYS A 110 14.58 -3.83 5.88
N ARG A 111 14.37 -3.21 4.71
CA ARG A 111 14.85 -1.87 4.39
C ARG A 111 14.20 -0.80 5.27
N LEU A 112 12.95 -0.99 5.65
CA LEU A 112 12.22 -0.05 6.51
C LEU A 112 12.60 -0.17 8.00
N ALA A 113 13.40 -1.16 8.40
CA ALA A 113 13.80 -1.42 9.78
C ALA A 113 12.63 -1.50 10.79
N LEU A 114 11.42 -1.80 10.30
CA LEU A 114 10.21 -1.98 11.10
C LEU A 114 9.97 -3.48 11.27
N PRO A 115 10.27 -4.10 12.43
CA PRO A 115 9.91 -5.48 12.67
C PRO A 115 8.38 -5.59 12.79
N TYR A 116 7.74 -5.93 11.67
CA TYR A 116 6.32 -6.15 11.59
C TYR A 116 6.09 -7.61 11.19
N LYS A 117 5.41 -8.37 12.06
CA LYS A 117 5.10 -9.77 11.83
C LYS A 117 3.58 -9.96 11.86
N PRO A 118 2.92 -9.92 10.69
CA PRO A 118 1.49 -10.17 10.61
C PRO A 118 1.16 -11.63 10.98
N GLU A 119 -0.07 -11.86 11.44
CA GLU A 119 -0.53 -13.21 11.77
C GLU A 119 -0.76 -14.06 10.52
N LYS A 120 -1.21 -13.40 9.44
CA LYS A 120 -1.46 -14.00 8.13
C LYS A 120 -0.84 -13.13 7.04
N VAL A 121 -0.25 -13.78 6.03
CA VAL A 121 0.31 -13.15 4.83
C VAL A 121 -0.25 -13.88 3.62
N GLU A 122 -0.87 -13.15 2.71
CA GLU A 122 -1.49 -13.71 1.52
C GLU A 122 -1.08 -12.87 0.28
N PRO A 123 -0.18 -13.38 -0.57
CA PRO A 123 0.17 -12.71 -1.82
C PRO A 123 -0.96 -12.90 -2.84
N VAL A 124 -1.27 -11.82 -3.56
CA VAL A 124 -2.33 -11.79 -4.58
C VAL A 124 -1.77 -11.10 -5.81
N ARG A 125 -2.08 -11.64 -7.00
CA ARG A 125 -1.81 -10.97 -8.27
C ARG A 125 -3.11 -10.68 -8.99
N LEU A 126 -3.24 -9.47 -9.50
CA LEU A 126 -4.41 -8.99 -10.21
C LEU A 126 -3.98 -8.50 -11.60
N ASP A 127 -4.74 -8.85 -12.62
CA ASP A 127 -4.73 -8.11 -13.87
C ASP A 127 -5.87 -7.08 -13.81
N ILE A 128 -5.54 -5.83 -14.07
CA ILE A 128 -6.46 -4.71 -13.92
C ILE A 128 -6.49 -3.79 -15.14
N LYS A 129 -7.59 -3.07 -15.27
CA LYS A 129 -7.68 -1.83 -16.03
C LYS A 129 -7.75 -0.65 -15.07
N GLY A 130 -6.74 0.22 -15.13
CA GLY A 130 -6.66 1.42 -14.32
C GLY A 130 -6.99 2.68 -15.12
N SER A 131 -7.64 3.64 -14.47
CA SER A 131 -7.73 5.01 -14.96
C SER A 131 -6.89 5.93 -14.08
N GLN A 132 -6.07 6.79 -14.68
CA GLN A 132 -5.27 7.76 -13.92
C GLN A 132 -6.11 8.93 -13.39
N PRO A 133 -5.73 9.51 -12.23
CA PRO A 133 -6.33 10.72 -11.68
C PRO A 133 -6.29 11.89 -12.66
N GLN A 134 -7.45 12.50 -12.91
CA GLN A 134 -7.61 13.53 -13.94
C GLN A 134 -7.39 14.94 -13.39
N TYR A 135 -6.56 15.73 -14.08
CA TYR A 135 -6.39 17.18 -13.81
C TYR A 135 -7.15 18.08 -14.80
N ASN A 136 -7.58 17.57 -15.96
CA ASN A 136 -8.22 18.32 -17.07
C ASN A 136 -9.18 17.39 -17.86
N ASP A 137 -9.95 17.94 -18.81
CA ASP A 137 -10.91 17.23 -19.69
C ASP A 137 -10.30 16.17 -20.65
N TYR A 138 -9.02 15.85 -20.52
CA TYR A 138 -8.41 14.77 -21.28
C TYR A 138 -8.83 13.43 -20.68
N VAL A 139 -9.43 12.57 -21.49
CA VAL A 139 -9.78 11.20 -21.10
C VAL A 139 -8.55 10.31 -21.35
N PRO A 140 -7.77 9.94 -20.32
CA PRO A 140 -6.68 8.99 -20.50
C PRO A 140 -7.25 7.65 -20.96
N LYS A 141 -6.52 6.98 -21.86
CA LYS A 141 -6.86 5.60 -22.22
C LYS A 141 -6.70 4.73 -20.97
N PRO A 142 -7.61 3.76 -20.74
CA PRO A 142 -7.40 2.74 -19.72
C PRO A 142 -6.03 2.09 -19.94
N ILE A 143 -5.27 1.95 -18.86
CA ILE A 143 -3.96 1.29 -18.91
C ILE A 143 -4.12 -0.07 -18.24
N GLU A 144 -3.61 -1.10 -18.90
CA GLU A 144 -3.62 -2.46 -18.40
C GLU A 144 -2.34 -2.72 -17.60
N TYR A 145 -2.50 -3.16 -16.36
CA TYR A 145 -1.41 -3.48 -15.45
C TYR A 145 -1.64 -4.84 -14.81
N SER A 146 -0.54 -5.51 -14.48
CA SER A 146 -0.57 -6.58 -13.49
C SER A 146 -0.07 -6.01 -12.16
N ILE A 147 -0.75 -6.28 -11.06
CA ILE A 147 -0.43 -5.76 -9.73
C ILE A 147 -0.16 -6.92 -8.79
N ASP A 148 0.97 -6.88 -8.10
CA ASP A 148 1.24 -7.74 -6.95
C ASP A 148 0.88 -7.01 -5.66
N LEU A 149 0.01 -7.64 -4.87
CA LEU A 149 -0.36 -7.23 -3.52
C LEU A 149 0.14 -8.24 -2.49
N VAL A 150 0.49 -7.75 -1.30
CA VAL A 150 0.55 -8.62 -0.11
C VAL A 150 -0.50 -8.14 0.88
N MET A 151 -1.46 -9.04 1.11
CA MET A 151 -2.52 -8.87 2.08
C MET A 151 -2.05 -9.43 3.41
N VAL A 152 -2.30 -8.69 4.49
CA VAL A 152 -1.91 -9.09 5.84
C VAL A 152 -3.08 -8.91 6.80
N ASP A 153 -3.11 -9.74 7.83
CA ASP A 153 -4.00 -9.50 8.97
C ASP A 153 -3.25 -8.76 10.07
N GLU A 154 -3.73 -7.56 10.40
CA GLU A 154 -3.23 -6.71 11.48
C GLU A 154 -3.93 -6.94 12.83
N GLY A 155 -4.83 -7.93 12.92
CA GLY A 155 -5.72 -8.14 14.07
C GLY A 155 -6.97 -7.27 14.04
N GLU A 156 -7.11 -6.44 13.00
CA GLU A 156 -8.28 -5.61 12.69
C GLU A 156 -8.84 -5.97 11.31
N GLY A 157 -8.50 -7.16 10.78
CA GLY A 157 -8.93 -7.66 9.48
C GLY A 157 -7.88 -7.45 8.38
N MET A 158 -8.14 -8.07 7.23
CA MET A 158 -7.24 -8.08 6.08
C MET A 158 -7.01 -6.67 5.51
N VAL A 159 -5.76 -6.35 5.20
CA VAL A 159 -5.33 -5.06 4.62
C VAL A 159 -4.15 -5.25 3.66
N ILE A 160 -3.93 -4.28 2.79
CA ILE A 160 -2.82 -4.22 1.84
C ILE A 160 -1.60 -3.59 2.54
N ASP A 161 -0.51 -4.35 2.65
CA ASP A 161 0.75 -3.83 3.20
C ASP A 161 1.88 -3.73 2.15
N TYR A 162 1.65 -4.30 0.97
CA TYR A 162 2.57 -4.26 -0.17
C TYR A 162 1.81 -4.09 -1.48
N TYR A 163 2.43 -3.37 -2.40
CA TYR A 163 1.90 -3.03 -3.70
C TYR A 163 3.06 -2.85 -4.68
N VAL A 164 2.98 -3.50 -5.84
CA VAL A 164 3.87 -3.25 -6.98
C VAL A 164 3.08 -3.37 -8.28
N GLU A 165 3.21 -2.35 -9.14
CA GLU A 165 2.71 -2.35 -10.51
C GLU A 165 3.70 -2.97 -11.47
N HIS A 166 3.20 -3.75 -12.42
CA HIS A 166 3.94 -4.28 -13.55
C HIS A 166 3.22 -3.84 -14.83
N ASN A 167 3.90 -3.04 -15.66
CA ASN A 167 3.33 -2.56 -16.92
C ASN A 167 3.21 -3.73 -17.91
N ASN A 168 2.00 -3.96 -18.43
CA ASN A 168 1.70 -5.05 -19.35
C ASN A 168 2.13 -4.77 -20.81
N GLU A 169 2.51 -3.53 -21.14
CA GLU A 169 2.90 -3.12 -22.50
C GLU A 169 4.09 -3.90 -23.09
N ASN A 170 4.85 -4.65 -22.27
CA ASN A 170 5.97 -5.47 -22.72
C ASN A 170 5.70 -6.98 -22.79
N GLY A 171 4.44 -7.45 -22.71
CA GLY A 171 4.09 -8.84 -23.06
C GLY A 171 4.91 -9.94 -22.38
N LYS A 172 5.51 -9.63 -21.23
CA LYS A 172 6.29 -10.56 -20.40
C LYS A 172 5.77 -10.42 -18.98
N ALA A 173 4.65 -11.09 -18.72
CA ALA A 173 4.50 -11.77 -17.43
C ALA A 173 5.86 -12.41 -17.13
N ARG A 174 6.47 -12.03 -16.00
CA ARG A 174 7.81 -12.42 -15.58
C ARG A 174 7.91 -13.94 -15.45
N LYS A 175 8.10 -14.64 -16.58
CA LYS A 175 8.94 -15.82 -16.58
C LYS A 175 10.35 -15.28 -16.39
N GLU A 176 10.87 -15.51 -15.20
CA GLU A 176 12.22 -15.19 -14.71
C GLU A 176 12.28 -13.97 -13.79
N GLY A 177 12.41 -14.31 -12.49
CA GLY A 177 12.85 -13.39 -11.47
C GLY A 177 14.19 -12.78 -11.84
N LYS A 178 14.18 -11.47 -12.02
CA LYS A 178 15.31 -10.62 -11.66
C LYS A 178 14.74 -9.60 -10.70
N GLY A 179 15.03 -9.82 -9.42
CA GLY A 179 14.88 -8.81 -8.40
C GLY A 179 15.66 -7.57 -8.84
N LEU A 180 15.07 -6.41 -8.60
CA LEU A 180 15.76 -5.13 -8.67
C LEU A 180 16.87 -5.12 -7.61
N ALA A 181 18.03 -5.65 -8.00
CA ALA A 181 19.31 -5.33 -7.42
C ALA A 181 20.14 -4.76 -8.57
N ASN A 182 20.81 -3.64 -8.28
CA ASN A 182 21.76 -2.90 -9.12
C ASN A 182 21.12 -1.79 -9.97
N ALA A 183 20.73 -0.72 -9.29
CA ALA A 183 21.09 0.63 -9.74
C ALA A 183 22.00 1.22 -8.67
N GLU A 184 23.30 0.92 -8.76
CA GLU A 184 24.37 1.72 -8.18
C GLU A 184 25.40 1.96 -9.28
N ASP A 185 25.81 3.24 -9.35
CA ASP A 185 26.77 3.95 -10.21
C ASP A 185 26.44 4.21 -11.70
#